data_AF-A0A9P4W6E2-F1
#
_entry.id   AF-A0A9P4W6E2-F1
#
_cell.length_a   1.000
_cell.length_b   1.000
_cell.length_c   1.000
_cell.angle_alpha   90.00
_cell.angle_beta   90.00
_cell.angle_gamma   90.00
#
_symmetry.space_group_name_H-M   'P 1'
#
loop_
_entity.id
_entity.type
_entity.pdbx_description
1 polymer ?
#
loop_
_entity_poly.entity_id
_entity_poly.type
_entity_poly.pdbx_seq_one_letter_code
_entity_poly.pdbx_strand_id
1 'polypeptide(L)'
;MSDPSAYTVGWICAITTEYVAAQAILDEKHDGPDYVPANDSNNYTLGRIGGHNVVIAVLPDGEYGTALAATVAASMLLSFPNVRIGLMVGIGGGAPSRKHDIRLGDIVVSALSNNKGGVYQYDFGKAIQEQHFQATRFLNQPPTVLRTAVAGLKAQYELDGHRLEDIVEKALSDRPRLRKNWFLELPAARRTMTPQFITV
;
A
#
# COMPACT_ATOMS: atom_id res chain seq x y z
N MET A 1 -19.08 -18.18 0.29
CA MET A 1 -17.99 -18.02 -0.70
C MET A 1 -18.39 -16.90 -1.66
N SER A 2 -17.42 -16.13 -2.17
CA SER A 2 -17.65 -14.85 -2.84
C SER A 2 -17.30 -14.87 -4.33
N ASP A 3 -18.11 -14.24 -5.18
CA ASP A 3 -17.86 -14.10 -6.62
C ASP A 3 -16.65 -13.20 -6.89
N PRO A 4 -15.56 -13.71 -7.50
CA PRO A 4 -14.38 -12.90 -7.84
C PRO A 4 -14.68 -11.73 -8.80
N SER A 5 -15.76 -11.80 -9.58
CA SER A 5 -16.15 -10.73 -10.49
C SER A 5 -16.68 -9.48 -9.75
N ALA A 6 -17.06 -9.60 -8.47
CA ALA A 6 -17.56 -8.48 -7.68
C ALA A 6 -16.47 -7.50 -7.21
N TYR A 7 -15.18 -7.84 -7.37
CA TYR A 7 -14.05 -7.07 -6.84
C TYR A 7 -13.40 -6.21 -7.91
N THR A 8 -13.08 -4.96 -7.55
CA THR A 8 -12.61 -3.95 -8.52
C THR A 8 -11.28 -3.31 -8.15
N VAL A 9 -10.88 -3.43 -6.86
CA VAL A 9 -9.64 -2.89 -6.33
C VAL A 9 -8.80 -4.02 -5.75
N GLY A 10 -7.57 -4.15 -6.23
CA GLY A 10 -6.54 -5.01 -5.65
C GLY A 10 -5.67 -4.24 -4.67
N TRP A 11 -5.36 -4.84 -3.53
CA TRP A 11 -4.45 -4.34 -2.51
C TRP A 11 -3.36 -5.38 -2.30
N ILE A 12 -2.10 -5.02 -2.54
CA ILE A 12 -0.96 -5.91 -2.34
C ILE A 12 -0.12 -5.39 -1.16
N CYS A 13 0.14 -6.28 -0.21
CA CYS A 13 1.00 -6.04 0.96
C CYS A 13 2.33 -6.77 0.78
N ALA A 14 3.44 -6.15 1.17
CA ALA A 14 4.75 -6.77 1.13
C ALA A 14 4.98 -7.72 2.31
N ILE A 15 4.50 -7.37 3.51
CA ILE A 15 4.75 -8.13 4.74
C ILE A 15 3.49 -8.43 5.54
N THR A 16 3.59 -9.42 6.42
CA THR A 16 2.48 -9.87 7.28
C THR A 16 1.89 -8.74 8.13
N THR A 17 2.71 -7.83 8.66
CA THR A 17 2.21 -6.70 9.46
C THR A 17 1.29 -5.78 8.67
N GLU A 18 1.63 -5.49 7.41
CA GLU A 18 0.80 -4.70 6.50
C GLU A 18 -0.48 -5.45 6.15
N TYR A 19 -0.38 -6.76 5.90
CA TYR A 19 -1.53 -7.59 5.58
C TYR A 19 -2.53 -7.66 6.75
N VAL A 20 -2.03 -7.75 7.98
CA VAL A 20 -2.85 -7.68 9.19
C VAL A 20 -3.53 -6.32 9.31
N ALA A 21 -2.81 -5.22 9.05
CA ALA A 21 -3.38 -3.88 9.07
C ALA A 21 -4.49 -3.71 8.03
N ALA A 22 -4.24 -4.14 6.78
CA ALA A 22 -5.19 -4.07 5.68
C ALA A 22 -6.49 -4.83 6.00
N GLN A 23 -6.39 -6.02 6.61
CA GLN A 23 -7.56 -6.77 7.05
C GLN A 23 -8.30 -6.13 8.22
N ALA A 24 -7.59 -5.43 9.11
CA ALA A 24 -8.18 -4.83 10.31
C ALA A 24 -9.07 -3.63 9.99
N ILE A 25 -8.76 -2.89 8.91
CA ILE A 25 -9.46 -1.67 8.50
C ILE A 25 -10.62 -1.91 7.53
N LEU A 26 -10.88 -3.14 7.11
CA LEU A 26 -12.05 -3.47 6.30
C LEU A 26 -13.33 -3.06 7.05
N ASP A 27 -14.23 -2.38 6.35
CA ASP A 27 -15.57 -2.09 6.89
C ASP A 27 -16.39 -3.39 7.01
N GLU A 28 -16.17 -4.30 6.06
CA GLU A 28 -16.80 -5.61 6.00
C GLU A 28 -15.81 -6.65 5.46
N LYS A 29 -15.72 -7.80 6.10
CA LYS A 29 -14.95 -8.95 5.61
C LYS A 29 -15.91 -9.92 4.93
N HIS A 30 -15.57 -10.32 3.71
CA HIS A 30 -16.33 -11.31 2.95
C HIS A 30 -15.70 -12.69 3.09
N ASP A 31 -16.45 -13.74 2.73
CA ASP A 31 -15.90 -15.09 2.58
C ASP A 31 -14.82 -15.12 1.50
N GLY A 32 -13.96 -16.13 1.56
CA GLY A 32 -13.00 -16.41 0.49
C GLY A 32 -13.65 -16.59 -0.90
N PRO A 33 -12.86 -16.45 -1.97
CA PRO A 33 -13.35 -16.56 -3.34
C PRO A 33 -13.97 -17.95 -3.61
N ASP A 34 -15.06 -17.98 -4.39
CA ASP A 34 -15.70 -19.21 -4.87
C ASP A 34 -14.75 -20.09 -5.70
N TYR A 35 -13.80 -19.45 -6.38
CA TYR A 35 -12.84 -20.11 -7.26
C TYR A 35 -11.53 -19.32 -7.33
N VAL A 36 -10.42 -20.06 -7.33
CA VAL A 36 -9.07 -19.57 -7.64
C VAL A 36 -8.42 -20.60 -8.57
N PRO A 37 -7.74 -20.19 -9.65
CA PRO A 37 -6.99 -21.11 -10.52
C PRO A 37 -5.98 -21.95 -9.74
N ALA A 38 -5.81 -23.22 -10.11
CA ALA A 38 -4.93 -24.15 -9.38
C ALA A 38 -3.44 -23.73 -9.36
N ASN A 39 -3.03 -22.89 -10.30
CA ASN A 39 -1.67 -22.34 -10.39
C ASN A 39 -1.51 -20.98 -9.67
N ASP A 40 -2.58 -20.44 -9.08
CA ASP A 40 -2.50 -19.24 -8.25
C ASP A 40 -2.29 -19.66 -6.80
N SER A 41 -1.08 -19.43 -6.31
CA SER A 41 -0.66 -19.72 -4.93
C SER A 41 -0.88 -18.55 -3.98
N ASN A 42 -1.53 -17.47 -4.42
CA ASN A 42 -1.79 -16.32 -3.57
C ASN A 42 -2.84 -16.67 -2.49
N ASN A 43 -2.67 -16.10 -1.31
CA ASN A 43 -3.71 -16.08 -0.29
C ASN A 43 -4.47 -14.76 -0.37
N TYR A 44 -5.79 -14.84 -0.51
CA TYR A 44 -6.65 -13.66 -0.64
C TYR A 44 -7.51 -13.45 0.59
N THR A 45 -7.59 -12.20 1.03
CA THR A 45 -8.70 -11.73 1.88
C THR A 45 -9.59 -10.82 1.08
N LEU A 46 -10.90 -11.05 1.18
CA LEU A 46 -11.92 -10.29 0.49
C LEU A 46 -12.70 -9.41 1.47
N GLY A 47 -13.08 -8.22 1.03
CA GLY A 47 -13.90 -7.33 1.85
C GLY A 47 -14.31 -6.06 1.14
N ARG A 48 -14.78 -5.11 1.94
CA ARG A 48 -15.27 -3.81 1.48
C ARG A 48 -14.66 -2.68 2.29
N ILE A 49 -14.31 -1.59 1.60
CA ILE A 49 -13.93 -0.30 2.19
C ILE A 49 -14.75 0.78 1.50
N GLY A 50 -15.57 1.49 2.26
CA GLY A 50 -16.58 2.41 1.77
C GLY A 50 -17.50 1.73 0.74
N GLY A 51 -17.50 2.27 -0.48
CA GLY A 51 -18.26 1.76 -1.62
C GLY A 51 -17.50 0.77 -2.52
N HIS A 52 -16.30 0.32 -2.14
CA HIS A 52 -15.42 -0.48 -3.00
C HIS A 52 -15.19 -1.88 -2.44
N ASN A 53 -15.39 -2.90 -3.28
CA ASN A 53 -14.99 -4.27 -2.99
C ASN A 53 -13.50 -4.44 -3.30
N VAL A 54 -12.75 -4.84 -2.28
CA VAL A 54 -11.29 -4.94 -2.28
C VAL A 54 -10.86 -6.39 -2.12
N VAL A 55 -9.92 -6.82 -2.97
CA VAL A 55 -9.17 -8.07 -2.80
C VAL A 55 -7.76 -7.75 -2.29
N ILE A 56 -7.40 -8.32 -1.15
CA ILE A 56 -6.11 -8.10 -0.49
C ILE A 56 -5.26 -9.36 -0.66
N ALA A 57 -4.03 -9.22 -1.14
CA ALA A 57 -3.02 -10.27 -1.17
C ALA A 57 -1.75 -9.84 -0.43
N VAL A 58 -0.95 -10.82 -0.04
CA VAL A 58 0.35 -10.63 0.59
C VAL A 58 1.41 -11.43 -0.16
N LEU A 59 2.64 -10.90 -0.22
CA LEU A 59 3.78 -11.64 -0.76
C LEU A 59 4.09 -12.89 0.09
N PRO A 60 4.78 -13.90 -0.49
CA PRO A 60 5.23 -15.07 0.25
C PRO A 60 6.06 -14.69 1.49
N ASP A 61 5.88 -15.43 2.59
CA ASP A 61 6.56 -15.13 3.85
C ASP A 61 8.09 -15.19 3.72
N GLY A 62 8.77 -14.21 4.29
CA GLY A 62 10.22 -14.06 4.18
C GLY A 62 10.73 -13.57 2.82
N GLU A 63 9.86 -13.36 1.84
CA GLU A 63 10.23 -12.86 0.52
C GLU A 63 9.69 -11.45 0.27
N TYR A 64 10.51 -10.61 -0.37
CA TYR A 64 10.13 -9.25 -0.74
C TYR A 64 10.74 -8.86 -2.08
N GLY A 65 10.12 -7.88 -2.75
CA GLY A 65 10.67 -7.28 -3.95
C GLY A 65 9.67 -7.14 -5.09
N THR A 66 10.06 -6.34 -6.07
CA THR A 66 9.22 -5.92 -7.19
C THR A 66 8.79 -7.09 -8.10
N ALA A 67 9.65 -8.09 -8.30
CA ALA A 67 9.34 -9.26 -9.12
C ALA A 67 8.23 -10.12 -8.50
N LEU A 68 8.28 -10.34 -7.18
CA LEU A 68 7.26 -11.09 -6.46
C LEU A 68 5.94 -10.34 -6.42
N ALA A 69 5.98 -9.03 -6.14
CA ALA A 69 4.79 -8.18 -6.20
C ALA A 69 4.14 -8.21 -7.59
N ALA A 70 4.93 -8.20 -8.66
CA ALA A 70 4.42 -8.33 -10.02
C ALA A 70 3.75 -9.69 -10.28
N THR A 71 4.34 -10.78 -9.78
CA THR A 71 3.74 -12.12 -9.88
C THR A 71 2.43 -12.22 -9.11
N VAL A 72 2.40 -11.74 -7.86
CA VAL A 72 1.19 -11.68 -7.03
C VAL A 72 0.10 -10.87 -7.74
N ALA A 73 0.45 -9.70 -8.30
CA ALA A 73 -0.47 -8.86 -9.06
C ALA A 73 -1.00 -9.56 -10.32
N ALA A 74 -0.13 -10.24 -11.07
CA ALA A 74 -0.52 -10.94 -12.29
C ALA A 74 -1.52 -12.07 -11.99
N SER A 75 -1.26 -12.88 -10.97
CA SER A 75 -2.20 -13.92 -10.54
C SER A 75 -3.52 -13.33 -10.03
N MET A 76 -3.48 -12.24 -9.28
CA MET A 76 -4.69 -11.53 -8.83
C MET A 76 -5.56 -11.07 -10.00
N LEU A 77 -4.96 -10.51 -11.06
CA LEU A 77 -5.72 -10.07 -12.23
C LEU A 77 -6.34 -11.24 -13.01
N LEU A 78 -5.73 -12.44 -12.96
CA LEU A 78 -6.32 -13.65 -13.54
C LEU A 78 -7.48 -14.17 -12.70
N SER A 79 -7.34 -14.16 -11.38
CA SER A 79 -8.36 -14.66 -10.44
C SER A 79 -9.54 -13.70 -10.28
N PHE A 80 -9.31 -12.40 -10.40
CA PHE A 80 -10.31 -11.34 -10.22
C PHE A 80 -10.41 -10.46 -11.47
N PRO A 81 -11.20 -10.87 -12.48
CA PRO A 81 -11.16 -10.27 -13.82
C PRO A 81 -11.66 -8.81 -13.87
N ASN A 82 -12.40 -8.37 -12.87
CA ASN A 82 -12.93 -7.01 -12.79
C ASN A 82 -12.05 -6.05 -11.97
N VAL A 83 -10.91 -6.52 -11.45
CA VAL A 83 -9.92 -5.65 -10.82
C VAL A 83 -9.33 -4.72 -11.88
N ARG A 84 -9.50 -3.42 -11.67
CA ARG A 84 -9.05 -2.36 -12.58
C ARG A 84 -7.98 -1.46 -11.99
N ILE A 85 -7.87 -1.47 -10.67
CA ILE A 85 -6.91 -0.67 -9.91
C ILE A 85 -6.19 -1.62 -8.95
N GLY A 86 -4.86 -1.66 -9.04
CA GLY A 86 -4.00 -2.33 -8.06
C GLY A 86 -3.24 -1.30 -7.23
N LEU A 87 -3.27 -1.44 -5.92
CA LEU A 87 -2.55 -0.60 -4.97
C LEU A 87 -1.49 -1.45 -4.26
N MET A 88 -0.24 -1.03 -4.36
CA MET A 88 0.82 -1.50 -3.46
C MET A 88 0.79 -0.60 -2.23
N VAL A 89 0.48 -1.15 -1.07
CA VAL A 89 0.37 -0.37 0.18
C VAL A 89 1.18 -1.06 1.25
N GLY A 90 2.13 -0.32 1.81
CA GLY A 90 3.04 -0.84 2.83
C GLY A 90 3.75 0.26 3.59
N ILE A 91 4.58 -0.16 4.53
CA ILE A 91 5.43 0.68 5.35
C ILE A 91 6.70 0.99 4.57
N GLY A 92 7.05 2.28 4.50
CA GLY A 92 8.26 2.74 3.82
C GLY A 92 9.17 3.52 4.76
N GLY A 93 10.47 3.52 4.45
CA GLY A 93 11.44 4.41 5.08
C GLY A 93 11.33 5.85 4.56
N GLY A 94 11.45 6.84 5.45
CA GLY A 94 11.45 8.27 5.08
C GLY A 94 12.87 8.83 4.92
N ALA A 95 13.06 9.73 3.95
CA ALA A 95 14.30 10.48 3.73
C ALA A 95 14.05 12.00 3.86
N PRO A 96 13.91 12.54 5.09
CA PRO A 96 13.56 13.95 5.31
C PRO A 96 14.67 14.89 4.81
N SER A 97 14.27 16.08 4.38
CA SER A 97 15.18 17.15 3.95
C SER A 97 14.62 18.51 4.37
N ARG A 98 15.44 19.58 4.30
CA ARG A 98 14.95 20.95 4.58
C ARG A 98 13.77 21.38 3.71
N LYS A 99 13.61 20.77 2.53
CA LYS A 99 12.52 21.05 1.59
C LYS A 99 11.33 20.09 1.74
N HIS A 100 11.52 18.96 2.42
CA HIS A 100 10.52 17.91 2.58
C HIS A 100 10.57 17.39 4.01
N ASP A 101 9.67 17.92 4.85
CA ASP A 101 9.53 17.52 6.25
C ASP A 101 8.71 16.22 6.34
N ILE A 102 9.37 15.09 6.08
CA ILE A 102 8.79 13.75 6.18
C ILE A 102 8.97 13.24 7.61
N ARG A 103 7.87 12.86 8.26
CA ARG A 103 7.82 12.42 9.65
C ARG A 103 7.23 11.02 9.79
N LEU A 104 7.53 10.38 10.90
CA LEU A 104 6.92 9.10 11.24
C LEU A 104 5.41 9.29 11.42
N GLY A 105 4.62 8.45 10.75
CA GLY A 105 3.16 8.53 10.71
C GLY A 105 2.62 9.24 9.47
N ASP A 106 3.47 9.90 8.68
CA ASP A 106 3.04 10.50 7.42
C ASP A 106 2.65 9.41 6.42
N ILE A 107 1.50 9.61 5.76
CA ILE A 107 1.06 8.77 4.63
C ILE A 107 1.50 9.43 3.33
N VAL A 108 2.35 8.73 2.58
CA VAL A 108 2.82 9.20 1.28
C VAL A 108 2.04 8.50 0.18
N VAL A 109 1.40 9.28 -0.69
CA VAL A 109 0.72 8.79 -1.89
C VAL A 109 1.54 9.18 -3.10
N SER A 110 1.85 8.21 -3.95
CA SER A 110 2.56 8.47 -5.20
C SER A 110 1.75 9.43 -6.07
N ALA A 111 2.29 10.63 -6.27
CA ALA A 111 1.68 11.69 -7.07
C ALA A 111 2.63 12.10 -8.20
N LEU A 112 2.09 12.73 -9.25
CA LEU A 112 2.90 13.23 -10.35
C LEU A 112 3.90 14.28 -9.86
N SER A 113 5.13 14.16 -10.36
CA SER A 113 6.16 15.20 -10.22
C SER A 113 6.78 15.47 -11.59
N ASN A 114 6.69 16.71 -12.08
CA ASN A 114 7.30 17.15 -13.35
C ASN A 114 6.99 16.25 -14.56
N ASN A 115 5.72 15.86 -14.76
CA ASN A 115 5.25 14.93 -15.80
C ASN A 115 5.83 13.50 -15.74
N LYS A 116 6.51 13.12 -14.66
CA LYS A 116 7.00 11.76 -14.41
C LYS A 116 6.17 11.08 -13.32
N GLY A 117 6.14 9.74 -13.35
CA GLY A 117 5.52 8.94 -12.29
C GLY A 117 6.17 9.23 -10.93
N GLY A 118 5.40 9.20 -9.86
CA GLY A 118 5.88 9.47 -8.49
C GLY A 118 6.74 8.36 -7.89
N VAL A 119 7.00 7.29 -8.65
CA VAL A 119 7.81 6.15 -8.24
C VAL A 119 9.05 6.07 -9.12
N TYR A 120 10.21 6.08 -8.47
CA TYR A 120 11.51 6.00 -9.10
C TYR A 120 12.17 4.69 -8.69
N GLN A 121 12.61 3.89 -9.67
CA GLN A 121 13.37 2.68 -9.37
C GLN A 121 14.82 3.07 -9.06
N TYR A 122 15.20 3.03 -7.78
CA TYR A 122 16.53 3.44 -7.33
C TYR A 122 17.61 2.39 -7.64
N ASP A 123 17.23 1.11 -7.70
CA ASP A 123 18.14 -0.03 -7.88
C ASP A 123 18.80 -0.12 -9.27
N PHE A 124 18.39 0.73 -10.21
CA PHE A 124 18.93 0.79 -11.58
C PHE A 124 19.76 2.07 -11.84
N GLY A 125 20.30 2.70 -10.80
CA GLY A 125 21.28 3.77 -10.95
C GLY A 125 22.59 3.24 -11.52
N LYS A 126 22.90 3.54 -12.80
CA LYS A 126 24.29 3.48 -13.25
C LYS A 126 25.06 4.55 -12.45
N ALA A 127 25.89 4.11 -11.51
CA ALA A 127 26.91 4.98 -10.93
C ALA A 127 27.93 5.29 -12.03
N ILE A 128 27.66 6.32 -12.84
CA ILE A 128 28.70 6.93 -13.67
C ILE A 128 29.55 7.72 -12.69
N GLN A 129 30.84 7.36 -12.60
CA GLN A 129 31.83 8.05 -11.76
C GLN A 129 31.62 9.57 -11.84
N GLU A 130 31.42 10.18 -10.67
CA GLU A 130 31.33 11.63 -10.45
C GLU A 130 30.09 12.40 -10.98
N GLN A 131 28.96 11.74 -11.31
CA GLN A 131 27.70 12.47 -11.64
C GLN A 131 26.52 12.18 -10.70
N HIS A 132 25.65 13.18 -10.56
CA HIS A 132 24.39 13.12 -9.82
C HIS A 132 23.53 11.92 -10.25
N PHE A 133 22.85 11.28 -9.28
CA PHE A 133 21.94 10.16 -9.52
C PHE A 133 20.95 10.50 -10.65
N GLN A 134 20.95 9.67 -11.70
CA GLN A 134 20.01 9.79 -12.80
C GLN A 134 19.03 8.62 -12.73
N ALA A 135 17.79 8.92 -12.34
CA ALA A 135 16.72 7.92 -12.37
C ALA A 135 16.52 7.43 -13.81
N THR A 136 16.87 6.17 -14.05
CA THR A 136 16.83 5.54 -15.38
C THR A 136 15.45 5.01 -15.76
N ARG A 137 14.56 4.78 -14.77
CA ARG A 137 13.19 4.28 -14.98
C ARG A 137 12.21 4.93 -14.03
N PHE A 138 11.07 5.36 -14.57
CA PHE A 138 9.88 5.81 -13.85
C PHE A 138 8.74 4.83 -14.17
N LEU A 139 7.91 4.51 -13.17
CA LEU A 139 6.70 3.72 -13.43
C LEU A 139 5.68 4.54 -14.22
N ASN A 140 4.75 3.84 -14.88
CA ASN A 140 3.63 4.47 -15.60
C ASN A 140 2.89 5.46 -14.70
N GLN A 141 2.35 6.50 -15.31
CA GLN A 141 1.53 7.47 -14.59
C GLN A 141 0.26 6.79 -14.05
N PRO A 142 -0.18 7.10 -12.82
CA PRO A 142 -1.47 6.62 -12.33
C PRO A 142 -2.60 7.05 -13.29
N PRO A 143 -3.61 6.20 -13.53
CA PRO A 143 -4.78 6.54 -14.33
C PRO A 143 -5.42 7.86 -13.89
N THR A 144 -6.04 8.58 -14.83
CA THR A 144 -6.67 9.89 -14.56
C THR A 144 -7.64 9.85 -13.39
N VAL A 145 -8.42 8.77 -13.25
CA VAL A 145 -9.35 8.58 -12.12
C VAL A 145 -8.65 8.67 -10.75
N LEU A 146 -7.47 8.05 -10.60
CA LEU A 146 -6.71 8.11 -9.35
C LEU A 146 -6.11 9.49 -9.13
N ARG A 147 -5.64 10.15 -10.18
CA ARG A 147 -5.10 11.52 -10.08
C ARG A 147 -6.17 12.52 -9.64
N THR A 148 -7.39 12.40 -10.18
CA THR A 148 -8.53 13.22 -9.76
C THR A 148 -8.95 12.89 -8.32
N ALA A 149 -8.92 11.61 -7.92
CA ALA A 149 -9.20 11.20 -6.55
C ALA A 149 -8.18 11.82 -5.56
N VAL A 150 -6.89 11.83 -5.89
CA VAL A 150 -5.85 12.50 -5.09
C VAL A 150 -6.12 14.00 -4.94
N ALA A 151 -6.56 14.68 -5.99
CA ALA A 151 -6.93 16.09 -5.90
C ALA A 151 -8.12 16.33 -4.96
N GLY A 152 -9.13 15.46 -5.02
CA GLY A 152 -10.27 15.49 -4.09
C GLY A 152 -9.85 15.23 -2.64
N LEU A 153 -8.97 14.24 -2.42
CA LEU A 153 -8.43 13.93 -1.09
C LEU A 153 -7.63 15.10 -0.50
N LYS A 154 -6.83 15.80 -1.32
CA LYS A 154 -6.12 17.01 -0.89
C LYS A 154 -7.08 18.11 -0.45
N ALA A 155 -8.14 18.36 -1.23
CA ALA A 155 -9.14 19.37 -0.87
C ALA A 155 -9.86 19.02 0.44
N GLN A 156 -10.25 17.75 0.63
CA GLN A 156 -10.85 17.29 1.89
C GLN A 156 -9.90 17.44 3.07
N TYR A 157 -8.62 17.10 2.88
CA TYR A 157 -7.61 17.27 3.91
C TYR A 157 -7.41 18.74 4.32
N GLU A 158 -7.40 19.66 3.35
CA GLU A 158 -7.28 21.10 3.63
C GLU A 158 -8.49 21.67 4.38
N LEU A 159 -9.69 21.14 4.11
CA LEU A 159 -10.93 21.58 4.74
C LEU A 159 -11.13 20.99 6.14
N ASP A 160 -10.99 19.67 6.26
CA ASP A 160 -11.45 18.91 7.41
C ASP A 160 -10.34 18.10 8.11
N GLY A 161 -9.13 18.08 7.54
CA GLY A 161 -8.03 17.25 8.02
C GLY A 161 -8.23 15.76 7.70
N HIS A 162 -7.66 14.89 8.54
CA HIS A 162 -7.78 13.43 8.43
C HIS A 162 -8.45 12.82 9.65
N ARG A 163 -8.98 11.60 9.49
CA ARG A 163 -9.60 10.79 10.56
C ARG A 163 -8.86 9.48 10.81
N LEU A 164 -7.54 9.48 10.57
CA LEU A 164 -6.71 8.29 10.68
C LEU A 164 -6.72 7.71 12.09
N GLU A 165 -6.62 8.56 13.11
CA GLU A 165 -6.66 8.17 14.51
C GLU A 165 -7.96 7.44 14.86
N ASP A 166 -9.10 7.99 14.43
CA ASP A 166 -10.42 7.38 14.65
C ASP A 166 -10.55 6.03 13.95
N ILE A 167 -10.07 5.92 12.71
CA ILE A 167 -10.08 4.67 11.93
C ILE A 167 -9.21 3.62 12.61
N VAL A 168 -8.02 4.01 13.07
CA VAL A 168 -7.08 3.12 13.76
C VAL A 168 -7.68 2.65 15.08
N GLU A 169 -8.20 3.55 15.93
CA GLU A 169 -8.80 3.16 17.20
C GLU A 169 -10.00 2.24 17.01
N LYS A 170 -10.86 2.51 16.02
CA LYS A 170 -11.98 1.63 15.64
C LYS A 170 -11.49 0.25 15.19
N ALA A 171 -10.44 0.17 14.37
CA ALA A 171 -9.89 -1.11 13.93
C ALA A 171 -9.34 -1.95 15.10
N LEU A 172 -8.82 -1.28 16.13
CA LEU A 172 -8.21 -1.89 17.31
C LEU A 172 -9.21 -2.23 18.42
N SER A 173 -10.32 -1.49 18.55
CA SER A 173 -11.34 -1.73 19.58
C SER A 173 -11.88 -3.14 19.52
N ASP A 174 -12.05 -3.66 18.30
CA ASP A 174 -12.68 -4.95 18.05
C ASP A 174 -11.65 -6.11 18.07
N ARG A 175 -10.36 -5.80 18.28
CA ARG A 175 -9.25 -6.76 18.11
C ARG A 175 -8.26 -6.68 19.28
N PRO A 176 -8.61 -7.22 20.46
CA PRO A 176 -7.81 -7.09 21.68
C PRO A 176 -6.40 -7.69 21.54
N ARG A 177 -6.21 -8.72 20.72
CA ARG A 177 -4.87 -9.29 20.43
C ARG A 177 -3.98 -8.32 19.66
N LEU A 178 -4.52 -7.61 18.66
CA LEU A 178 -3.78 -6.60 17.90
C LEU A 178 -3.44 -5.40 18.78
N ARG A 179 -4.42 -4.92 19.57
CA ARG A 179 -4.20 -3.81 20.50
C ARG A 179 -3.07 -4.09 21.48
N LYS A 180 -3.01 -5.29 22.06
CA LYS A 180 -1.93 -5.66 22.97
C LYS A 180 -0.56 -5.60 22.28
N ASN A 181 -0.45 -6.19 21.08
CA ASN A 181 0.84 -6.29 20.40
C ASN A 181 1.35 -4.95 19.88
N TRP A 182 0.49 -4.08 19.36
CA TRP A 182 0.92 -2.83 18.71
C TRP A 182 1.07 -1.64 19.66
N PHE A 183 0.40 -1.65 20.82
CA PHE A 183 0.58 -0.60 21.84
C PHE A 183 1.74 -0.86 22.80
N LEU A 184 2.23 -2.10 22.90
CA LEU A 184 3.44 -2.42 23.67
C LEU A 184 4.72 -1.93 22.98
N GLU A 185 4.68 -1.61 21.69
CA GLU A 185 5.86 -1.23 20.88
C GLU A 185 6.02 0.28 20.62
N LEU A 186 5.15 1.15 21.16
CA LEU A 186 5.29 2.60 21.05
C LEU A 186 5.80 3.24 22.35
N PRO A 187 7.12 3.23 22.64
CA PRO A 187 7.68 4.12 23.65
C PRO A 187 7.59 5.57 23.17
N ALA A 188 7.24 6.46 24.11
CA ALA A 188 6.92 7.88 23.96
C ALA A 188 8.01 8.80 23.38
N ALA A 189 9.02 8.30 22.68
CA ALA A 189 10.09 9.09 22.12
C ALA A 189 10.12 8.95 20.60
N ARG A 190 9.64 10.00 19.92
CA ARG A 190 10.02 10.38 18.55
C ARG A 190 11.53 10.17 18.39
N ARG A 191 11.93 9.05 17.80
CA ARG A 191 13.32 8.78 17.46
C ARG A 191 13.44 8.81 15.94
N THR A 192 14.16 9.83 15.50
CA THR A 192 14.77 9.93 14.17
C THR A 192 15.40 8.59 13.80
N MET A 193 14.86 7.91 12.79
CA MET A 193 15.51 6.76 12.20
C MET A 193 16.49 7.22 11.12
N THR A 194 17.70 6.69 11.21
CA THR A 194 18.70 6.69 10.14
C THR A 194 18.18 5.89 8.94
N PRO A 195 18.37 6.35 7.70
CA PRO A 195 17.74 5.74 6.53
C PRO A 195 18.36 4.37 6.26
N GLN A 196 17.54 3.33 6.35
CA GLN A 196 17.81 2.05 5.69
C GLN A 196 16.62 1.74 4.79
N PHE A 197 16.88 1.90 3.50
CA PHE A 197 16.14 1.45 2.33
C PHE A 197 14.76 2.08 2.06
N ILE A 198 14.67 2.65 0.86
CA ILE A 198 13.45 3.14 0.22
C ILE A 198 12.81 1.93 -0.46
N THR A 199 11.52 1.69 -0.25
CA THR A 199 10.77 0.78 -1.12
C THR A 199 9.44 1.43 -1.47
N VAL A 200 9.15 1.45 -2.76
CA VAL A 200 7.82 1.59 -3.36
C VAL A 200 7.60 0.34 -4.21
#